data_AF-A0A835R5S1-F1
#
_entry.id   AF-A0A835R5S1-F1
#
_cell.length_a   1.000
_cell.length_b   1.000
_cell.length_c   1.000
_cell.angle_alpha   90.00
_cell.angle_beta   90.00
_cell.angle_gamma   90.00
#
_symmetry.space_group_name_H-M   'P 1'
#
loop_
_entity.id
_entity.type
_entity.pdbx_description
1 polymer ?
#
loop_
_entity_poly.entity_id
_entity_poly.type
_entity_poly.pdbx_seq_one_letter_code
_entity_poly.pdbx_strand_id
1 'polypeptide(L)'
;MSSLPNVLHQKGMKVVPVTLDVGDYVLSPLVCVERKSISDLFQSFASGRLYHQMETMVCCYMIPILLIEFSQDKSFSFQVHIWRHLVSYHSFKFTNQPIVV
;
A
#
# COMPACT_ATOMS: atom_id res chain seq x y z
N MET A 1 13.95 -2.36 9.50
CA MET A 1 13.37 -1.08 10.00
C MET A 1 13.22 -0.16 8.81
N SER A 2 12.00 0.24 8.45
CA SER A 2 11.79 1.09 7.28
C SER A 2 12.18 2.54 7.52
N SER A 3 12.86 3.16 6.56
CA SER A 3 13.30 4.55 6.62
C SER A 3 12.20 5.58 6.32
N LEU A 4 11.02 5.16 5.85
CA LEU A 4 10.00 6.07 5.32
C LEU A 4 9.55 7.16 6.31
N PRO A 5 9.22 6.87 7.60
CA PRO A 5 8.89 7.92 8.56
C PRO A 5 10.01 8.97 8.72
N ASN A 6 11.27 8.51 8.73
CA ASN A 6 12.43 9.40 8.85
C ASN A 6 12.59 10.28 7.60
N VAL A 7 12.42 9.71 6.41
CA VAL A 7 12.51 10.45 5.14
C VAL A 7 11.41 11.51 5.04
N LEU A 8 10.16 11.15 5.39
CA LEU A 8 9.04 12.10 5.39
C LEU A 8 9.32 13.27 6.35
N HIS A 9 9.84 12.97 7.54
CA HIS A 9 10.22 14.01 8.50
C HIS A 9 11.34 14.93 7.97
N GLN A 10 12.40 14.37 7.38
CA GLN A 10 13.48 15.14 6.75
C GLN A 10 12.99 16.02 5.59
N LYS A 11 11.90 15.62 4.92
CA LYS A 11 11.24 16.41 3.88
C LYS A 11 10.30 17.50 4.43
N GLY A 12 10.28 17.71 5.74
CA GLY A 12 9.48 18.75 6.39
C GLY A 12 8.03 18.34 6.65
N MET A 13 7.67 17.06 6.47
CA MET A 13 6.34 16.58 6.82
C MET A 13 6.24 16.36 8.32
N LYS A 14 5.11 16.78 8.90
CA LYS A 14 4.80 16.48 10.30
C LYS A 14 4.36 15.04 10.43
N VAL A 15 5.28 14.17 10.84
CA VAL A 15 4.99 12.77 11.16
C VAL A 15 4.63 12.67 12.63
N VAL A 16 3.42 12.20 12.94
CA VAL A 16 2.95 11.99 14.32
C VAL A 16 2.93 10.48 14.57
N PRO A 17 3.78 9.95 15.46
CA PRO A 17 3.77 8.54 15.77
C PRO A 17 2.55 8.20 16.62
N VAL A 18 1.70 7.33 16.10
CA VAL A 18 0.51 6.80 16.79
C VAL A 18 0.34 5.34 16.43
N THR A 19 -0.30 4.57 17.32
CA THR A 19 -0.77 3.23 16.98
C THR A 19 -2.08 3.36 16.23
N LEU A 20 -2.18 2.70 15.07
CA LEU A 20 -3.37 2.65 14.25
C LEU A 20 -3.94 1.23 14.29
N ASP A 21 -5.27 1.12 14.43
CA ASP A 21 -5.96 -0.16 14.33
C ASP A 21 -6.10 -0.60 12.86
N VAL A 22 -6.10 0.35 11.92
CA VAL A 22 -6.31 0.12 10.48
C VAL A 22 -5.32 0.92 9.64
N GLY A 23 -4.57 0.22 8.77
CA GLY A 23 -3.56 0.79 7.89
C GLY A 23 -2.27 1.21 8.61
N ASP A 24 -1.29 1.69 7.85
CA ASP A 24 0.01 2.15 8.33
C ASP A 24 0.11 3.68 8.45
N TYR A 25 -0.65 4.41 7.62
CA TYR A 25 -0.70 5.87 7.66
C TYR A 25 -2.13 6.39 7.48
N VAL A 26 -2.44 7.48 8.17
CA VAL A 26 -3.67 8.26 7.95
C VAL A 26 -3.24 9.64 7.46
N LEU A 27 -3.58 9.96 6.21
CA LEU A 27 -3.22 11.25 5.60
C LEU A 27 -4.28 12.32 5.87
N SER A 28 -5.53 11.88 6.05
CA SER A 28 -6.66 12.71 6.45
C SER A 28 -7.75 11.81 7.05
N PRO A 29 -8.81 12.34 7.66
CA PRO A 29 -9.93 11.53 8.15
C PRO A 29 -10.58 10.64 7.08
N LEU A 30 -10.38 10.94 5.79
CA LEU A 30 -10.95 10.18 4.67
C LEU A 30 -9.98 9.17 4.05
N VAL A 31 -8.68 9.32 4.30
CA VAL A 31 -7.62 8.64 3.54
C VAL A 31 -6.72 7.84 4.47
N CYS A 32 -6.67 6.52 4.26
CA CYS A 32 -5.69 5.64 4.89
C CYS A 32 -4.79 4.98 3.85
N VAL A 33 -3.59 4.62 4.27
CA VAL A 33 -2.58 3.94 3.45
C VAL A 33 -2.11 2.69 4.17
N GLU A 34 -2.14 1.55 3.50
CA GLU A 34 -1.44 0.32 3.88
C GLU A 34 -0.19 0.22 3.03
N ARG A 35 0.99 0.10 3.65
CA ARG A 35 2.27 -0.03 2.97
C ARG A 35 2.69 -1.49 2.94
N LYS A 36 2.96 -2.00 1.73
CA LYS A 36 3.35 -3.41 1.51
C LYS A 36 4.64 -3.49 0.71
N SER A 37 5.61 -4.27 1.18
CA SER A 37 6.72 -4.68 0.31
C SER A 37 6.23 -5.77 -0.67
N ILE A 38 6.97 -5.98 -1.77
CA ILE A 38 6.64 -7.05 -2.74
C ILE A 38 6.61 -8.45 -2.08
N SER A 39 7.55 -8.75 -1.17
CA SER A 39 7.56 -10.06 -0.50
C SER A 39 6.33 -10.24 0.39
N ASP A 40 5.97 -9.20 1.15
CA ASP A 40 4.79 -9.24 2.02
C ASP A 40 3.50 -9.26 1.21
N LEU A 41 3.48 -8.63 0.03
CA LEU A 41 2.35 -8.67 -0.88
C LEU A 41 2.05 -10.11 -1.30
N PHE A 42 3.05 -10.85 -1.81
CA PHE A 42 2.85 -12.25 -2.20
C PHE A 42 2.43 -13.14 -1.03
N GLN A 43 3.07 -13.01 0.13
CA GLN A 43 2.74 -13.80 1.31
C GLN A 43 1.33 -13.49 1.84
N SER A 44 0.93 -12.23 1.83
CA SER A 44 -0.39 -11.79 2.29
C SER A 44 -1.51 -12.16 1.30
N PHE A 45 -1.23 -12.21 0.00
CA PHE A 45 -2.14 -12.80 -0.98
C PHE A 45 -2.33 -14.29 -0.74
N ALA A 46 -1.22 -15.04 -0.58
CA ALA A 46 -1.26 -16.48 -0.39
C ALA A 46 -2.01 -16.90 0.89
N SER A 47 -1.91 -16.10 1.95
CA SER A 47 -2.58 -16.35 3.23
C SER A 47 -4.00 -15.76 3.33
N GLY A 48 -4.45 -14.98 2.34
CA GLY A 48 -5.70 -14.22 2.42
C GLY A 48 -5.66 -13.00 3.34
N ARG A 49 -4.54 -12.77 4.07
CA ARG A 49 -4.36 -11.65 4.99
C ARG A 49 -4.62 -10.30 4.31
N LEU A 50 -4.17 -10.12 3.06
CA LEU A 50 -4.36 -8.86 2.35
C LEU A 50 -5.84 -8.54 2.14
N TYR A 51 -6.66 -9.55 1.85
CA TYR A 51 -8.09 -9.36 1.63
C TYR A 51 -8.77 -8.76 2.85
N HIS A 52 -8.51 -9.33 4.04
CA HIS A 52 -9.07 -8.84 5.29
C HIS A 52 -8.61 -7.43 5.64
N GLN A 53 -7.34 -7.11 5.36
CA GLN A 53 -6.81 -5.76 5.51
C GLN A 53 -7.55 -4.77 4.60
N MET A 54 -7.77 -5.12 3.33
CA MET A 54 -8.49 -4.26 2.38
C MET A 54 -9.97 -4.09 2.78
N GLU A 55 -10.65 -5.16 3.21
CA GLU A 55 -12.03 -5.08 3.72
C GLU A 55 -12.13 -4.11 4.89
N THR A 56 -11.22 -4.21 5.86
CA THR A 56 -11.22 -3.34 7.03
C THR A 56 -10.99 -1.88 6.62
N MET A 57 -10.06 -1.63 5.69
CA MET A 57 -9.77 -0.27 5.20
C MET A 57 -10.98 0.35 4.47
N VAL A 58 -11.66 -0.39 3.58
CA VAL A 58 -12.84 0.14 2.86
C VAL A 58 -14.04 0.38 3.78
N CYS A 59 -14.14 -0.33 4.90
CA CYS A 59 -15.18 -0.10 5.91
C CYS A 59 -14.92 1.15 6.75
N CYS A 60 -13.66 1.49 7.00
CA CYS A 60 -13.28 2.59 7.89
C CYS A 60 -12.97 3.90 7.18
N TYR A 61 -12.57 3.86 5.90
CA TYR A 61 -12.11 5.03 5.15
C TYR A 61 -12.73 5.11 3.76
N MET A 62 -13.03 6.33 3.32
CA MET A 62 -13.56 6.57 1.97
C MET A 62 -12.54 6.29 0.87
N ILE A 63 -11.26 6.54 1.15
CA ILE A 63 -10.17 6.44 0.17
C ILE A 63 -9.05 5.58 0.76
N PRO A 64 -9.17 4.25 0.67
CA PRO A 64 -8.11 3.34 1.07
C PRO A 64 -7.07 3.22 -0.06
N ILE A 65 -5.79 3.30 0.30
CA ILE A 65 -4.67 3.23 -0.64
C ILE A 65 -3.73 2.08 -0.25
N LEU A 66 -3.44 1.18 -1.20
CA LEU A 66 -2.38 0.19 -1.04
C LEU A 66 -1.10 0.71 -1.71
N LEU A 67 -0.11 1.05 -0.91
CA LEU A 67 1.21 1.51 -1.36
C LEU A 67 2.17 0.32 -1.47
N ILE A 68 2.53 -0.04 -2.70
CA ILE A 68 3.48 -1.13 -2.97
C ILE A 68 4.90 -0.57 -3.08
N GLU A 69 5.78 -1.06 -2.23
CA GLU A 69 7.19 -0.69 -2.16
C GLU A 69 8.09 -1.68 -2.91
N PHE A 70 9.00 -1.13 -3.71
CA PHE A 70 10.01 -1.85 -4.45
C PHE A 70 11.41 -1.59 -3.87
N SER A 71 12.22 -2.63 -3.76
CA SER A 71 13.66 -2.51 -3.51
C SER A 71 14.39 -2.10 -4.80
N GLN A 72 15.28 -1.12 -4.74
CA GLN A 72 16.06 -0.63 -5.89
C GLN A 72 16.94 -1.72 -6.54
N ASP A 73 17.24 -2.80 -5.82
CA ASP A 73 18.22 -3.82 -6.22
C ASP A 73 17.64 -4.91 -7.15
N LYS A 74 16.36 -4.82 -7.54
CA LYS A 74 15.71 -5.79 -8.42
C LYS A 74 15.31 -5.14 -9.73
N SER A 75 16.10 -5.38 -10.78
CA SER A 75 15.75 -5.01 -12.16
C SER A 75 14.35 -5.50 -12.51
N PHE A 76 13.56 -4.57 -13.02
CA PHE A 76 12.19 -4.76 -13.45
C PHE A 76 12.14 -5.73 -14.65
N SER A 77 11.61 -6.94 -14.42
CA SER A 77 10.97 -7.72 -15.46
C SER A 77 9.52 -7.93 -15.04
N PHE A 78 8.66 -7.00 -15.46
CA PHE A 78 7.22 -7.04 -15.21
C PHE A 78 6.62 -8.18 -16.04
N GLN A 79 6.65 -9.39 -15.51
CA GLN A 79 5.96 -10.49 -16.12
C GLN A 79 4.46 -10.24 -16.01
N VAL A 80 3.84 -9.97 -17.16
CA VAL A 80 2.40 -9.77 -17.41
C VAL A 80 1.49 -10.82 -16.73
N HIS A 81 2.05 -11.96 -16.29
CA HIS A 81 1.33 -13.02 -15.60
C HIS A 81 0.69 -12.61 -14.26
N ILE A 82 1.28 -11.66 -13.52
CA ILE A 82 0.72 -11.21 -12.22
C ILE A 82 -0.60 -10.44 -12.40
N TRP A 83 -0.75 -9.70 -13.52
CA TRP A 83 -1.95 -8.91 -13.81
C TRP A 83 -3.20 -9.76 -13.97
N ARG A 84 -3.05 -10.99 -14.47
CA ARG A 84 -4.19 -11.85 -14.78
C ARG A 84 -4.92 -12.34 -13.52
N HIS A 85 -4.29 -12.30 -12.35
CA HIS A 85 -4.95 -12.58 -11.07
C HIS A 85 -5.55 -11.34 -10.40
N LEU A 86 -4.93 -10.16 -10.54
CA LEU A 86 -5.44 -8.93 -9.93
C LEU A 86 -6.70 -8.41 -10.65
N VAL A 87 -6.81 -8.60 -11.97
CA VAL A 87 -7.97 -8.13 -12.77
C VAL A 87 -9.23 -8.99 -12.55
N SER A 88 -9.14 -10.13 -11.88
CA SER A 88 -10.34 -10.91 -11.53
C SER A 88 -11.14 -10.31 -10.37
N TYR A 89 -10.59 -9.33 -9.65
CA TYR A 89 -11.25 -8.64 -8.54
C TYR A 89 -11.73 -7.26 -9.01
N HIS A 90 -13.04 -7.15 -9.21
CA HIS A 90 -13.75 -6.08 -9.91
C HIS A 90 -13.66 -4.66 -9.27
N SER A 91 -12.81 -4.44 -8.26
CA SER A 91 -12.73 -3.19 -7.47
C SER A 91 -11.39 -2.45 -7.54
N PHE A 92 -10.37 -2.95 -8.26
CA PHE A 92 -9.08 -2.25 -8.32
C PHE A 92 -8.96 -1.37 -9.58
N LYS A 93 -9.07 -0.04 -9.39
CA LYS A 93 -8.67 0.95 -10.40
C LYS A 93 -7.21 1.33 -10.18
N PHE A 94 -6.33 0.92 -11.09
CA PHE A 94 -4.96 1.43 -11.16
C PHE A 94 -4.89 2.48 -12.27
N THR A 95 -4.43 3.69 -11.96
CA THR A 95 -4.19 4.73 -12.96
C THR A 95 -2.77 4.57 -13.51
N ASN A 96 -2.61 4.74 -14.83
CA ASN A 96 -1.31 4.69 -15.51
C ASN A 96 -0.54 6.02 -15.42
N GLN A 97 -0.85 6.85 -14.41
CA GLN A 97 -0.11 8.07 -14.15
C GLN A 97 0.79 7.88 -12.94
N PRO A 98 2.05 8.35 -12.97
CA PRO A 98 2.87 8.34 -11.78
C PRO A 98 2.17 9.20 -10.72
N ILE A 99 1.65 8.55 -9.68
CA ILE A 99 1.22 9.27 -8.47
C ILE A 99 2.51 9.63 -7.76
N VAL A 100 3.03 10.81 -8.10
CA VAL A 100 4.02 11.51 -7.31
C VAL A 100 3.29 11.97 -6.05
N VAL A 101 3.78 11.56 -4.88
CA VAL A 101 3.38 12.17 -3.60
C VAL A 101 3.84 13.62 -3.58
#